data_AF-A0A962JLA3-F1
#
_entry.id   AF-A0A962JLA3-F1
#
_cell.length_a   1.000
_cell.length_b   1.000
_cell.length_c   1.000
_cell.angle_alpha   90.00
_cell.angle_beta   90.00
_cell.angle_gamma   90.00
#
_symmetry.space_group_name_H-M   'P 1'
#
loop_
_entity.id
_entity.type
_entity.pdbx_description
1 polymer ?
#
loop_
_entity_poly.entity_id
_entity_poly.type
_entity_poly.pdbx_seq_one_letter_code
_entity_poly.pdbx_strand_id
1 'polypeptide(L)' 'MLEPSHNALLPEIPQKRYFTIGEVGELCNVKPHVLRYWEQEFEQLSPMKRRGNRRYYQREDVLMIRQIRSLLYE' A
#
# COMPACT_ATOMS: atom_id res chain seq x y z
N MET A 1 -26.66 4.78 7.06
CA MET A 1 -25.79 3.66 7.48
C MET A 1 -24.38 4.11 7.22
N LEU A 2 -23.56 4.26 8.25
CA LEU A 2 -22.13 4.54 8.07
C LEU A 2 -21.51 3.19 7.73
N GLU A 3 -21.15 2.99 6.46
CA GLU A 3 -20.40 1.81 6.04
C GLU A 3 -19.16 1.68 6.95
N PRO A 4 -18.85 0.48 7.46
CA PRO A 4 -17.65 0.29 8.26
C PRO A 4 -16.45 0.79 7.45
N SER A 5 -15.63 1.68 8.04
CA SER A 5 -14.41 2.19 7.40
C SER A 5 -13.73 1.03 6.71
N HIS A 6 -13.58 1.12 5.38
CA HIS A 6 -13.14 0.03 4.52
C HIS A 6 -11.77 -0.56 4.96
N ASN A 7 -11.03 0.14 5.83
CA ASN A 7 -9.78 -0.28 6.46
C ASN A 7 -9.94 -1.27 7.63
N ALA A 8 -11.11 -1.38 8.26
CA ALA A 8 -11.36 -2.29 9.39
C ALA A 8 -11.30 -3.79 8.99
N LEU A 9 -11.35 -4.09 7.70
CA LEU A 9 -11.25 -5.45 7.15
C LEU A 9 -9.85 -5.81 6.64
N LEU A 10 -8.87 -4.91 6.76
CA LEU A 10 -7.52 -5.19 6.27
C LEU A 10 -6.74 -6.05 7.29
N PRO A 11 -5.92 -7.01 6.83
CA PRO A 11 -5.11 -7.85 7.70
C PRO A 11 -4.10 -7.02 8.53
N GLU A 12 -3.58 -7.56 9.61
CA GLU A 12 -2.48 -6.91 10.33
C GLU A 12 -1.21 -6.82 9.46
N ILE A 13 -0.43 -5.75 9.61
CA ILE A 13 0.84 -5.60 8.90
C ILE A 13 1.90 -6.43 9.65
N PRO A 14 2.50 -7.46 9.01
CA PRO A 14 3.53 -8.28 9.64
C PRO A 14 4.74 -7.47 10.08
N GLN A 15 5.50 -7.96 11.08
CA GLN A 15 6.79 -7.38 11.47
C GLN A 15 7.90 -7.73 10.45
N LYS A 16 7.74 -7.25 9.23
CA LYS A 16 8.69 -7.40 8.12
C LYS A 16 9.23 -6.04 7.72
N ARG A 17 10.51 -5.96 7.36
CA ARG A 17 11.18 -4.70 7.02
C ARG A 17 10.89 -4.21 5.59
N TYR A 18 10.61 -5.15 4.68
CA TYR A 18 10.35 -4.86 3.28
C TYR A 18 9.26 -5.78 2.73
N PHE A 19 8.31 -5.20 2.01
CA PHE A 19 7.22 -5.89 1.33
C PHE A 19 7.39 -5.76 -0.18
N THR A 20 6.95 -6.77 -0.91
CA THR A 20 6.83 -6.72 -2.37
C THR A 20 5.48 -6.11 -2.77
N ILE A 21 5.36 -5.66 -4.02
CA ILE A 21 4.09 -5.09 -4.53
C ILE A 21 2.90 -6.06 -4.41
N GLY A 22 3.14 -7.37 -4.50
CA GLY A 22 2.12 -8.39 -4.31
C GLY A 22 1.65 -8.44 -2.85
N GLU A 23 2.59 -8.55 -1.91
CA GLU A 23 2.30 -8.54 -0.47
C GLU A 23 1.55 -7.26 -0.05
N VAL A 24 1.98 -6.10 -0.55
CA VAL A 24 1.29 -4.83 -0.26
C VAL A 24 -0.13 -4.81 -0.84
N GLY A 25 -0.32 -5.36 -2.04
CA GLY A 25 -1.63 -5.46 -2.65
C GLY A 25 -2.60 -6.32 -1.83
N GLU A 26 -2.11 -7.43 -1.28
CA GLU A 26 -2.89 -8.28 -0.35
C GLU A 26 -3.17 -7.56 0.97
N LEU A 27 -2.17 -6.90 1.56
CA LEU A 27 -2.31 -6.20 2.84
C LEU A 27 -3.25 -4.99 2.79
N CYS A 28 -3.36 -4.34 1.63
CA CYS A 28 -4.18 -3.14 1.46
C CYS A 28 -5.45 -3.41 0.63
N ASN A 29 -5.65 -4.63 0.13
CA ASN A 29 -6.69 -4.97 -0.83
C ASN A 29 -6.70 -4.02 -2.06
N VAL A 30 -5.50 -3.74 -2.59
CA VAL A 30 -5.28 -2.85 -3.74
C VAL A 30 -4.56 -3.62 -4.84
N LYS A 31 -5.03 -3.51 -6.09
CA LYS A 31 -4.40 -4.21 -7.21
C LYS A 31 -3.00 -3.64 -7.50
N PRO A 32 -2.00 -4.46 -7.87
CA PRO A 32 -0.64 -3.99 -8.14
C PRO A 32 -0.51 -2.87 -9.19
N HIS A 33 -1.40 -2.80 -10.19
CA HIS A 33 -1.36 -1.70 -11.16
C HIS A 33 -1.80 -0.36 -10.55
N VAL A 34 -2.72 -0.37 -9.58
CA VAL A 34 -3.15 0.82 -8.85
C VAL A 34 -2.02 1.32 -7.96
N LEU A 35 -1.30 0.41 -7.29
CA LEU A 35 -0.10 0.78 -6.52
C LEU A 35 0.96 1.45 -7.38
N ARG A 36 1.23 0.92 -8.58
CA ARG A 36 2.15 1.56 -9.55
C ARG A 36 1.68 2.94 -9.99
N TYR A 37 0.37 3.13 -10.13
CA TYR A 37 -0.20 4.42 -10.45
C TYR A 37 -0.02 5.41 -9.29
N TRP A 38 -0.33 4.98 -8.06
CA TRP A 38 -0.13 5.81 -6.87
C TRP A 38 1.34 6.18 -6.63
N GLU A 39 2.30 5.31 -6.95
CA GLU A 39 3.72 5.66 -6.93
C GLU A 39 4.10 6.82 -7.87
N GLN A 40 3.29 7.11 -8.89
CA GLN A 40 3.51 8.25 -9.79
C GLN A 40 2.79 9.51 -9.30
N GLU A 41 1.60 9.35 -8.71
CA GLU A 41 0.78 10.48 -8.24
C GLU A 41 1.22 11.02 -6.87
N PHE A 42 1.74 10.14 -6.00
CA PHE A 42 2.12 10.50 -4.63
C PHE A 42 3.63 10.39 -4.46
N GLU A 43 4.33 11.53 -4.49
CA GLU A 43 5.79 11.59 -4.28
C GLU A 43 6.23 11.00 -2.92
N GLN A 44 5.34 11.07 -1.92
CA GLN A 44 5.56 10.51 -0.59
C GLN A 44 5.56 8.97 -0.60
N LEU A 45 4.91 8.35 -1.60
CA LEU A 45 4.90 6.91 -1.81
C LEU A 45 6.01 6.51 -2.80
N SER A 46 7.25 6.55 -2.32
CA SER A 46 8.44 6.29 -3.14
C SER A 46 9.14 5.00 -2.69
N PRO A 47 8.68 3.82 -3.14
CA PRO A 47 9.27 2.55 -2.73
C PRO A 47 10.73 2.47 -3.18
N MET A 48 11.57 1.88 -2.34
CA MET A 48 13.00 1.77 -2.61
C MET A 48 13.24 0.89 -3.85
N LYS A 49 13.71 1.51 -4.95
CA LYS A 49 14.10 0.80 -6.18
C LYS A 49 15.50 0.21 -5.99
N ARG A 50 15.62 -1.11 -5.99
CA ARG A 50 16.92 -1.82 -5.94
C ARG A 50 17.26 -2.46 -7.29
N ARG A 51 18.48 -3.00 -7.40
CA ARG A 51 18.96 -3.74 -8.58
C ARG A 51 17.89 -4.71 -9.10
N GLY A 52 17.68 -4.72 -10.42
CA GLY A 52 16.67 -5.55 -11.08
C GLY A 52 15.26 -4.95 -11.11
N ASN A 53 15.10 -3.63 -10.92
CA ASN A 53 13.82 -2.91 -11.01
C ASN A 53 12.74 -3.46 -10.04
N ARG A 54 13.18 -4.09 -8.95
CA ARG A 54 12.31 -4.58 -7.89
C ARG A 54 11.98 -3.44 -6.93
N ARG A 55 10.69 -3.32 -6.61
CA ARG A 55 10.15 -2.36 -5.65
C ARG A 55 10.02 -3.03 -4.30
N TYR A 56 10.54 -2.36 -3.28
CA TYR A 56 10.39 -2.77 -1.89
C TYR A 56 9.71 -1.64 -1.13
N TYR A 57 8.59 -1.98 -0.50
CA TYR A 57 7.82 -1.08 0.35
C TYR A 57 8.20 -1.32 1.79
N GLN A 58 8.33 -0.27 2.57
CA GLN A 58 8.51 -0.34 4.01
C GLN A 58 7.16 -0.34 4.71
N ARG A 59 7.18 -0.45 6.04
CA ARG A 59 5.95 -0.40 6.82
C ARG A 59 5.25 0.95 6.67
N GLU A 60 6.02 2.04 6.59
CA GLU A 60 5.50 3.39 6.39
C GLU A 60 4.74 3.51 5.06
N ASP A 61 5.26 2.92 3.97
CA ASP A 61 4.61 2.90 2.67
C ASP A 61 3.24 2.17 2.74
N VAL A 62 3.18 1.04 3.45
CA VAL A 62 1.92 0.28 3.63
C VAL A 62 0.89 1.11 4.40
N LEU A 63 1.32 1.82 5.45
CA LEU A 63 0.45 2.71 6.21
C LEU A 63 -0.08 3.86 5.33
N MET A 64 0.80 4.46 4.53
CA MET A 64 0.42 5.53 3.59
C MET A 64 -0.58 5.03 2.55
N ILE A 65 -0.38 3.84 1.98
CA ILE A 65 -1.32 3.22 1.03
C ILE A 65 -2.69 2.98 1.68
N ARG A 66 -2.73 2.53 2.95
CA ARG A 66 -4.00 2.38 3.68
C ARG A 66 -4.70 3.72 3.89
N GLN A 67 -3.94 4.77 4.15
CA GLN A 67 -4.49 6.12 4.31
C GLN A 67 -5.04 6.66 2.99
N ILE A 68 -4.29 6.55 1.89
CA ILE A 68 -4.76 6.93 0.54
C ILE A 68 -6.03 6.15 0.21
N ARG A 69 -6.07 4.84 0.48
CA ARG A 69 -7.26 4.01 0.28
C ARG A 69 -8.46 4.51 1.08
N SER A 70 -8.32 4.81 2.38
CA SER A 70 -9.44 5.37 3.14
C SER A 70 -9.92 6.66 2.50
N LEU A 71 -9.03 7.59 2.15
CA LEU A 71 -9.43 8.89 1.60
C LEU A 71 -10.13 8.82 0.23
N LEU A 72 -9.94 7.74 -0.52
CA LEU A 72 -10.54 7.55 -1.85
C LEU A 72 -11.85 6.73 -1.82
N TYR A 73 -12.04 5.88 -0.81
CA TYR A 73 -13.15 4.92 -0.74
C TYR A 73 -14.04 5.11 0.50
N GLU A 74 -13.73 6.08 1.35
CA GLU A 74 -14.55 6.63 2.44
C GLU A 74 -15.08 8.00 2.02
#